data_AF-A0A317ZAT8-F1
#
_entry.id   AF-A0A317ZAT8-F1
#
_cell.length_a   1.000
_cell.length_b   1.000
_cell.length_c   1.000
_cell.angle_alpha   90.00
_cell.angle_beta   90.00
_cell.angle_gamma   90.00
#
_symmetry.space_group_name_H-M   'P 1'
#
loop_
_entity.id
_entity.type
_entity.pdbx_description
1 polymer ?
#
loop_
_entity_poly.entity_id
_entity_poly.type
_entity_poly.pdbx_seq_one_letter_code
_entity_poly.pdbx_strand_id
1 'polypeptide(L)'
;MYHLNTSVVHYDSTHGISPASYPIDKLAEHIVEQKEALKRYKKKTSAMIAMLNKVIATYSLEDRKQIIKYMRTGSKYKTCGAIQRLQVDLYPIYYNWRVTCQNKRKLKRLEDRRTRASKIKQHSH
;
A
#
# COMPACT_ATOMS: atom_id res chain seq x y z
N MET A 1 2.68 -14.44 11.71
CA MET A 1 4.12 -14.80 11.64
C MET A 1 4.48 -15.92 12.59
N TYR A 2 4.26 -15.81 13.91
CA TYR A 2 4.56 -16.89 14.85
C TYR A 2 3.89 -18.23 14.48
N HIS A 3 2.61 -18.21 14.10
CA HIS A 3 1.87 -19.41 13.68
C HIS A 3 2.34 -20.06 12.35
N LEU A 4 3.22 -19.41 11.58
CA LEU A 4 3.77 -19.94 10.31
C LEU A 4 5.16 -20.56 10.48
N ASN A 5 5.78 -20.34 11.64
CA ASN A 5 7.09 -20.87 12.00
C ASN A 5 7.00 -21.91 13.13
N THR A 6 5.78 -22.24 13.56
CA THR A 6 5.50 -23.23 14.60
C THR A 6 5.08 -24.55 13.96
N SER A 7 5.77 -25.63 14.29
CA SER A 7 5.24 -26.97 14.13
C SER A 7 4.04 -27.11 15.07
N VAL A 8 2.86 -27.34 14.51
CA VAL A 8 1.66 -27.65 15.30
C VAL A 8 1.58 -29.16 15.40
N VAL A 9 1.39 -29.68 16.59
CA VAL A 9 1.19 -31.11 16.80
C VAL A 9 -0.31 -31.33 16.95
N HIS A 10 -0.90 -32.10 16.03
CA HIS A 10 -2.30 -32.51 16.14
C HIS A 10 -2.36 -33.88 16.79
N TYR A 11 -3.23 -34.04 17.77
CA TYR A 11 -3.54 -35.34 18.35
C TYR A 11 -4.85 -35.84 17.75
N ASP A 12 -4.79 -36.96 17.04
CA ASP A 12 -5.96 -37.68 16.55
C ASP A 12 -6.10 -38.97 17.38
N SER A 13 -7.29 -39.22 17.94
CA SER A 13 -7.56 -40.39 18.78
C SER A 13 -7.38 -41.72 18.04
N THR A 14 -7.36 -41.69 16.70
CA THR A 14 -7.19 -42.88 15.85
C THR A 14 -5.76 -43.09 15.37
N HIS A 15 -4.96 -42.03 15.19
CA HIS A 15 -3.61 -42.09 14.60
C HIS A 15 -2.48 -41.56 15.50
N GLY A 16 -2.80 -41.07 16.70
CA GLY A 16 -1.82 -40.56 17.66
C GLY A 16 -1.36 -39.12 17.37
N ILE A 17 -0.12 -38.82 17.77
CA ILE A 17 0.52 -37.50 17.64
C ILE A 17 1.03 -37.32 16.21
N SER A 18 0.40 -36.45 15.42
CA SER A 18 0.83 -36.10 14.07
C SER A 18 1.44 -34.69 14.03
N PRO A 19 2.74 -34.55 13.72
CA PRO A 19 3.36 -33.24 13.56
C PRO A 19 2.93 -32.59 12.24
N ALA A 20 2.12 -31.54 12.29
CA ALA A 20 1.88 -30.62 11.19
C ALA A 20 2.94 -29.52 11.21
N SER A 21 4.06 -29.75 10.52
CA SER A 21 4.95 -28.64 10.15
C SER A 21 4.27 -27.77 9.10
N TYR A 22 4.29 -26.46 9.28
CA TYR A 22 3.88 -25.54 8.21
C TYR A 22 4.91 -25.70 7.07
N PRO A 23 4.49 -25.91 5.81
CA PRO A 23 5.43 -26.16 4.72
C PRO A 23 6.28 -24.90 4.50
N ILE A 24 7.61 -25.09 4.53
CA ILE A 24 8.62 -24.02 4.37
C ILE A 24 8.36 -23.21 3.10
N ASP A 25 7.89 -23.87 2.04
CA ASP A 25 7.53 -23.22 0.77
C ASP A 25 6.46 -22.14 0.92
N LYS A 26 5.42 -22.39 1.73
CA LYS A 26 4.36 -21.40 1.98
C LYS A 26 4.85 -20.24 2.84
N LEU A 27 5.78 -20.50 3.76
CA LEU A 27 6.42 -19.43 4.53
C LEU A 27 7.27 -18.55 3.60
N ALA A 28 8.04 -19.15 2.69
CA ALA A 28 8.83 -18.43 1.70
C ALA A 28 7.95 -17.59 0.77
N GLU A 29 6.86 -18.16 0.25
CA GLU A 29 5.85 -17.45 -0.56
C GLU A 29 5.31 -16.23 0.21
N HIS A 30 4.87 -16.43 1.45
CA HIS A 30 4.34 -15.35 2.28
C HIS A 30 5.38 -14.24 2.53
N ILE A 31 6.64 -14.58 2.79
CA ILE A 31 7.72 -13.59 2.97
C ILE A 31 7.90 -12.76 1.70
N VAL A 32 7.88 -13.39 0.53
CA VAL A 32 7.99 -12.70 -0.77
C VAL A 32 6.81 -11.74 -0.94
N GLU A 33 5.58 -12.19 -0.70
CA GLU A 33 4.38 -11.36 -0.78
C GLU A 33 4.45 -10.14 0.16
N GLN A 34 4.87 -10.34 1.41
CA GLN A 34 5.01 -9.27 2.39
C GLN A 34 6.10 -8.27 1.99
N LYS A 35 7.22 -8.76 1.45
CA LYS A 35 8.30 -7.90 0.94
C LYS A 35 7.82 -7.03 -0.21
N GLU A 36 7.05 -7.58 -1.14
CA GLU A 36 6.45 -6.80 -2.21
C GLU A 36 5.39 -5.82 -1.71
N ALA A 37 4.53 -6.24 -0.78
CA ALA A 37 3.52 -5.38 -0.17
C ALA A 37 4.18 -4.17 0.51
N LEU A 38 5.27 -4.40 1.26
CA LEU A 38 6.06 -3.34 1.88
C LEU A 38 6.69 -2.41 0.83
N LYS A 39 7.22 -2.95 -0.27
CA LYS A 39 7.76 -2.14 -1.37
C LYS A 39 6.68 -1.26 -2.01
N ARG A 40 5.49 -1.81 -2.25
CA ARG A 40 4.32 -1.07 -2.75
C ARG A 40 3.88 0.02 -1.77
N TYR A 41 3.84 -0.30 -0.48
CA TYR A 41 3.50 0.64 0.59
C TYR A 41 4.50 1.81 0.63
N LYS A 42 5.81 1.53 0.70
CA LYS A 42 6.87 2.55 0.71
C LYS A 42 6.76 3.49 -0.49
N LYS A 43 6.58 2.95 -1.70
CA LYS A 43 6.43 3.77 -2.92
C LYS A 43 5.20 4.70 -2.84
N LYS A 44 4.08 4.19 -2.33
CA LYS A 44 2.85 4.97 -2.14
C LYS A 44 3.05 6.06 -1.10
N THR A 45 3.60 5.74 0.06
CA THR A 45 3.79 6.70 1.15
C THR A 45 4.79 7.78 0.79
N SER A 46 5.90 7.45 0.11
CA SER A 46 6.84 8.45 -0.40
C SER A 46 6.17 9.46 -1.33
N ALA A 47 5.30 9.01 -2.24
CA ALA A 47 4.55 9.91 -3.11
C ALA A 47 3.57 10.80 -2.33
N MET A 48 2.88 10.24 -1.33
CA MET A 48 1.96 10.99 -0.47
C MET A 48 2.68 12.04 0.39
N ILE A 49 3.84 11.70 0.97
CA ILE A 49 4.69 12.63 1.71
C ILE A 49 5.20 13.74 0.79
N ALA A 50 5.61 13.41 -0.44
CA ALA A 50 6.03 14.42 -1.40
C ALA A 50 4.91 15.41 -1.76
N MET A 51 3.67 14.93 -1.94
CA MET A 51 2.50 15.79 -2.16
C MET A 51 2.24 16.68 -0.94
N LEU A 52 2.27 16.10 0.26
CA LEU A 52 2.08 16.84 1.50
C LEU A 52 3.14 17.95 1.68
N ASN A 53 4.42 17.63 1.46
CA ASN A 53 5.50 18.60 1.59
C ASN A 53 5.37 19.75 0.60
N LYS A 54 4.90 19.48 -0.64
CA LYS A 54 4.62 20.54 -1.62
C LYS A 54 3.53 21.49 -1.15
N VAL A 55 2.46 20.97 -0.56
CA VAL A 55 1.36 21.80 -0.02
C VAL A 55 1.85 22.57 1.20
N ILE A 56 2.48 21.91 2.18
CA ILE A 56 3.00 22.57 3.38
C ILE A 56 3.98 23.71 3.02
N ALA A 57 4.74 23.58 1.92
CA ALA A 57 5.65 24.61 1.45
C ALA A 57 4.98 25.92 0.97
N THR A 58 3.66 25.97 0.78
CA THR A 58 2.93 27.21 0.45
C THR A 58 2.40 27.93 1.68
N TYR A 59 2.36 27.26 2.83
CA TYR A 59 1.81 27.80 4.07
C TYR A 59 2.79 28.75 4.78
N SER A 60 2.24 29.63 5.63
CA SER A 60 3.04 30.50 6.51
C SER A 60 3.87 29.68 7.52
N LEU A 61 4.94 30.27 8.06
CA LEU A 61 5.79 29.59 9.04
C LEU A 61 5.02 29.19 10.31
N GLU A 62 4.06 30.01 10.73
CA GLU A 62 3.20 29.75 11.89
C GLU A 62 2.27 28.57 11.64
N ASP A 63 1.60 28.55 10.49
CA ASP A 63 0.70 27.45 10.12
C ASP A 63 1.47 26.13 10.00
N ARG A 64 2.67 26.15 9.41
CA ARG A 64 3.54 24.95 9.34
C ARG A 64 3.86 24.41 10.73
N LYS A 65 4.18 25.26 11.70
CA LYS A 65 4.45 24.85 13.09
C LYS A 65 3.23 24.17 13.70
N GLN A 66 2.03 24.73 13.48
CA GLN A 66 0.78 24.13 13.95
C GLN A 66 0.51 22.78 13.30
N ILE A 67 0.69 22.68 11.97
CA ILE A 67 0.52 21.44 11.20
C ILE A 67 1.47 20.35 11.72
N ILE A 68 2.76 20.67 11.89
CA ILE A 68 3.77 19.73 12.41
C ILE A 68 3.43 19.30 13.84
N LYS A 69 3.00 20.23 14.69
CA LYS A 69 2.58 19.93 16.07
C LYS A 69 1.38 18.99 16.10
N TYR A 70 0.39 19.21 15.25
CA TYR A 70 -0.78 18.35 15.10
C TYR A 70 -0.39 16.94 14.63
N MET A 71 0.51 16.83 13.65
CA MET A 71 0.99 15.53 13.16
C MET A 71 1.77 14.76 14.24
N ARG A 72 2.65 15.43 15.00
CA ARG A 72 3.44 14.80 16.08
C ARG A 72 2.60 14.24 17.21
N THR A 73 1.49 14.90 17.53
CA THR A 73 0.58 14.48 18.61
C THR A 73 -0.40 13.38 18.18
N GLY A 74 -0.31 12.90 16.94
CA GLY A 74 -1.16 11.83 16.43
C GLY A 74 -2.64 12.21 16.50
N SER A 75 -2.99 13.43 16.10
CA SER A 75 -4.36 14.00 16.13
C SER A 75 -4.98 14.25 17.50
N LYS A 76 -4.24 14.07 18.61
CA LYS A 76 -4.70 14.45 19.96
C LYS A 76 -4.76 15.96 20.19
N TYR A 77 -4.03 16.74 19.38
CA TYR A 77 -4.10 18.19 19.41
C TYR A 77 -5.37 18.70 18.72
N LYS A 78 -6.02 19.72 19.29
CA LYS A 78 -7.25 20.31 18.72
C LYS A 78 -7.00 20.74 17.28
N THR A 79 -7.88 20.34 16.37
CA THR A 79 -7.83 20.73 14.96
C THR A 79 -7.87 22.26 14.86
N CYS A 80 -6.78 22.86 14.40
CA CYS A 80 -6.71 24.29 14.13
C CYS A 80 -7.22 24.60 12.72
N GLY A 81 -7.55 25.87 12.45
CA GLY A 81 -7.99 26.30 11.11
C GLY A 81 -6.98 25.96 10.02
N ALA A 82 -5.69 25.94 10.32
CA ALA A 82 -4.64 25.55 9.38
C ALA A 82 -4.74 24.08 8.93
N ILE A 83 -5.18 23.16 9.81
CA ILE A 83 -5.38 21.75 9.45
C ILE A 83 -6.59 21.59 8.52
N GLN A 84 -7.67 22.32 8.76
CA GLN A 84 -8.86 22.28 7.89
C GLN A 84 -8.52 22.80 6.50
N ARG A 85 -7.81 23.93 6.40
CA ARG A 85 -7.30 24.44 5.11
C ARG A 85 -6.38 23.43 4.42
N LEU A 86 -5.46 22.82 5.18
CA LEU A 86 -4.54 21.81 4.64
C LEU A 86 -5.29 20.62 4.04
N GLN A 87 -6.37 20.16 4.68
CA GLN A 87 -7.19 19.07 4.16
C GLN A 87 -7.87 19.45 2.85
N VAL A 88 -8.43 20.66 2.77
CA VAL A 88 -9.09 21.18 1.57
C VAL A 88 -8.08 21.31 0.42
N ASP A 89 -6.90 21.85 0.67
CA ASP A 89 -5.87 22.05 -0.35
C ASP A 89 -5.23 20.73 -0.82
N LEU A 90 -5.08 19.77 0.08
CA LEU A 90 -4.48 18.47 -0.24
C LEU A 90 -5.42 17.58 -1.05
N TYR A 91 -6.73 17.71 -0.84
CA TYR A 91 -7.75 16.87 -1.49
C TYR A 91 -7.68 16.86 -3.03
N PRO A 92 -7.71 18.01 -3.74
CA PRO A 92 -7.70 18.01 -5.20
C PRO A 92 -6.41 17.41 -5.78
N ILE A 93 -5.26 17.67 -5.15
CA ILE A 93 -3.97 17.11 -5.56
C ILE A 93 -3.98 15.59 -5.42
N TYR A 94 -4.43 15.10 -4.26
CA TYR A 94 -4.56 13.67 -4.00
C TYR A 94 -5.55 13.01 -4.97
N TYR A 95 -6.69 13.63 -5.21
CA TYR A 95 -7.72 13.13 -6.11
C TYR A 95 -7.20 12.99 -7.54
N ASN A 96 -6.56 14.04 -8.08
CA ASN A 96 -5.95 14.03 -9.41
C ASN A 96 -4.88 12.94 -9.54
N TRP A 97 -4.03 12.77 -8.52
CA TRP A 97 -3.05 11.69 -8.49
C TRP A 97 -3.71 10.31 -8.52
N ARG A 98 -4.76 10.10 -7.71
CA ARG A 98 -5.51 8.84 -7.66
C ARG A 98 -6.14 8.50 -9.02
N VAL A 99 -6.81 9.46 -9.65
CA VAL A 99 -7.42 9.30 -10.98
C VAL A 99 -6.37 8.97 -12.03
N THR A 100 -5.24 9.68 -12.03
CA THR A 100 -4.12 9.42 -12.94
C THR A 100 -3.58 7.99 -12.77
N CYS A 101 -3.38 7.54 -11.54
CA CYS A 101 -2.96 6.16 -11.25
C CYS A 101 -3.99 5.13 -11.74
N GLN A 102 -5.28 5.41 -11.60
CA GLN A 102 -6.34 4.53 -12.09
C GLN A 102 -6.35 4.44 -13.62
N ASN A 103 -6.22 5.58 -14.30
CA ASN A 103 -6.16 5.64 -15.75
C ASN A 103 -4.95 4.89 -16.31
N LYS A 104 -3.76 5.06 -15.70
CA LYS A 104 -2.56 4.28 -16.06
C LYS A 104 -2.78 2.76 -15.94
N ARG A 105 -3.48 2.31 -14.89
CA ARG A 105 -3.81 0.89 -14.72
C ARG A 105 -4.79 0.39 -15.78
N LYS A 106 -5.80 1.21 -16.13
CA LYS A 106 -6.75 0.87 -17.21
C LYS A 106 -6.02 0.75 -18.55
N LEU A 107 -5.13 1.70 -18.86
CA LEU A 107 -4.33 1.69 -20.08
C LEU A 107 -3.46 0.44 -20.18
N LYS A 108 -2.70 0.12 -19.13
CA LYS A 108 -1.88 -1.10 -19.10
C LYS A 108 -2.70 -2.37 -19.36
N ARG A 109 -3.89 -2.48 -18.77
CA ARG A 109 -4.78 -3.63 -19.02
C ARG A 109 -5.24 -3.72 -20.47
N LEU A 110 -5.48 -2.58 -21.13
CA LEU A 110 -5.85 -2.54 -22.54
C LEU A 110 -4.68 -2.98 -23.42
N GLU A 111 -3.47 -2.50 -23.13
CA GLU A 111 -2.23 -2.94 -23.79
C GLU A 111 -2.03 -4.45 -23.63
N ASP A 112 -2.13 -4.97 -22.40
CA ASP A 112 -2.01 -6.41 -22.12
C ASP A 112 -3.05 -7.24 -22.88
N ARG A 113 -4.27 -6.71 -23.09
CA ARG A 113 -5.30 -7.36 -23.90
C ARG A 113 -4.94 -7.35 -25.39
N ARG A 114 -4.47 -6.22 -25.92
CA ARG A 114 -4.03 -6.08 -27.32
C ARG A 114 -2.86 -7.03 -27.62
N THR A 115 -1.87 -7.08 -26.75
CA THR A 115 -0.70 -7.96 -26.89
C THR A 115 -1.12 -9.43 -26.89
N ARG A 116 -2.03 -9.83 -26.00
CA ARG A 116 -2.59 -11.20 -25.99
C ARG A 116 -3.33 -11.52 -27.28
N ALA A 117 -4.21 -10.63 -27.75
CA ALA A 117 -4.94 -10.81 -29.00
C ALA A 117 -4.01 -10.94 -30.21
N SER A 118 -2.93 -10.14 -30.27
CA SER A 118 -1.92 -10.22 -31.32
C SER A 118 -1.19 -11.58 -31.31
N LYS A 119 -0.76 -12.04 -30.13
CA LYS A 119 -0.12 -13.35 -29.98
C LYS A 119 -1.02 -14.50 -30.43
N ILE A 120 -2.30 -14.46 -30.07
CA ILE A 120 -3.28 -15.48 -30.51
C ILE A 120 -3.35 -15.51 -32.04
N LYS A 121 -3.50 -14.34 -32.69
CA LYS A 121 -3.56 -14.26 -34.16
C LYS A 121 -2.33 -14.84 -34.85
N GLN A 122 -1.14 -14.68 -34.26
CA GLN A 122 0.11 -15.22 -34.79
C GLN A 122 0.24 -16.75 -34.68
N HIS A 123 -0.45 -17.39 -33.72
CA HIS A 123 -0.38 -18.84 -33.52
C HIS A 123 -1.52 -19.59 -34.22
N SER A 124 -2.48 -18.87 -34.80
CA SER A 124 -3.63 -19.41 -35.53
C SER A 124 -3.43 -19.44 -37.06
N HIS A 125 -2.22 -19.11 -37.53
CA HIS A 125 -1.75 -19.29 -38.90
C HIS A 125 -0.54 -20.21 -38.89
#